data_AF-A0A368AVI7-F1
#
_entry.id   AF-A0A368AVI7-F1
#
_cell.length_a   1.000
_cell.length_b   1.000
_cell.length_c   1.000
_cell.angle_alpha   90.00
_cell.angle_beta   90.00
_cell.angle_gamma   90.00
#
_symmetry.space_group_name_H-M   'P 1'
#
loop_
_entity.id
_entity.type
_entity.pdbx_description
1 polymer ?
#
loop_
_entity_poly.entity_id
_entity_poly.type
_entity_poly.pdbx_seq_one_letter_code
_entity_poly.pdbx_strand_id
1 'polypeptide(L)'
;MVVQERMMAGLPKAWLAELNDQVALVADPDGRAAVLNEMAYAARRRLEVDESDLVDMLEIAEAARLWALDEFESEMEWNEVGRTPEESENRFQN
;
A
#
# COMPACT_ATOMS: atom_id res chain seq x y z
N MET A 1 -31.76 6.27 -2.67
CA MET A 1 -31.51 4.82 -2.61
C MET A 1 -30.19 4.55 -3.33
N VAL A 2 -29.15 4.39 -2.53
CA VAL A 2 -27.84 3.73 -2.76
C VAL A 2 -27.18 3.78 -4.15
N VAL A 3 -26.35 4.81 -4.37
CA VAL A 3 -25.32 4.81 -5.42
C VAL A 3 -23.95 4.39 -4.86
N GLN A 4 -23.79 4.36 -3.53
CA GLN A 4 -22.50 4.12 -2.86
C GLN A 4 -22.19 2.64 -2.53
N GLU A 5 -23.12 1.69 -2.73
CA GLU A 5 -22.86 0.25 -2.47
C GLU A 5 -22.12 -0.46 -3.62
N ARG A 6 -21.82 0.22 -4.72
CA ARG A 6 -21.16 -0.36 -5.91
C ARG A 6 -19.63 -0.35 -5.87
N MET A 7 -18.98 0.56 -5.13
CA MET A 7 -17.53 0.82 -5.27
C MET A 7 -16.61 -0.37 -4.92
N MET A 8 -17.04 -1.31 -4.07
CA MET A 8 -16.19 -2.44 -3.64
C MET A 8 -16.77 -3.81 -3.98
N ALA A 9 -18.08 -3.90 -4.28
CA ALA A 9 -18.77 -5.16 -4.45
C ALA A 9 -18.46 -5.86 -5.79
N GLY A 10 -17.85 -5.16 -6.75
CA GLY A 10 -17.48 -5.67 -8.06
C GLY A 10 -15.98 -5.93 -8.26
N LEU A 11 -15.12 -5.53 -7.31
CA LEU A 11 -13.67 -5.58 -7.51
C LEU A 11 -13.13 -7.01 -7.42
N PRO A 12 -12.08 -7.35 -8.19
CA PRO A 12 -11.48 -8.68 -8.15
C PRO A 12 -10.98 -9.03 -6.74
N LYS A 13 -11.47 -10.15 -6.18
CA LYS A 13 -11.09 -10.58 -4.81
C LYS A 13 -9.59 -10.76 -4.62
N ALA A 14 -8.89 -11.24 -5.66
CA ALA A 14 -7.44 -11.40 -5.61
C ALA A 14 -6.74 -10.05 -5.46
N TRP A 15 -7.24 -9.02 -6.15
CA TRP A 15 -6.70 -7.66 -6.05
C TRP A 15 -6.95 -7.07 -4.66
N LEU A 16 -8.14 -7.28 -4.09
CA LEU A 16 -8.44 -6.88 -2.72
C LEU A 16 -7.56 -7.61 -1.69
N ALA A 17 -7.25 -8.89 -1.91
CA ALA A 17 -6.38 -9.64 -1.01
C ALA A 17 -4.96 -9.06 -0.98
N GLU A 18 -4.43 -8.69 -2.14
CA GLU A 18 -3.13 -8.02 -2.26
C GLU A 18 -3.15 -6.63 -1.60
N LEU A 19 -4.20 -5.83 -1.81
CA LEU A 19 -4.37 -4.51 -1.18
C LEU A 19 -4.46 -4.61 0.36
N ASN A 20 -5.05 -5.68 0.88
CA ASN A 20 -5.18 -5.88 2.33
C ASN A 20 -3.91 -6.41 2.99
N ASP A 21 -2.89 -6.82 2.22
CA ASP A 21 -1.59 -7.22 2.77
C ASP A 21 -0.73 -5.98 3.09
N GLN A 22 -1.13 -5.29 4.16
CA GLN A 22 -0.47 -4.08 4.64
C GLN A 22 1.00 -4.32 4.99
N VAL A 23 1.34 -5.50 5.51
CA VAL A 23 2.72 -5.87 5.86
C VAL A 23 3.58 -5.89 4.61
N ALA A 24 3.08 -6.50 3.53
CA ALA A 24 3.79 -6.52 2.26
C ALA A 24 3.84 -5.15 1.58
N LEU A 25 2.79 -4.34 1.71
CA LEU A 25 2.76 -2.97 1.19
C LEU A 25 3.81 -2.08 1.85
N VAL A 26 3.94 -2.11 3.18
CA VAL A 26 4.97 -1.33 3.90
C VAL A 26 6.38 -1.84 3.58
N ALA A 27 6.56 -3.16 3.41
CA ALA A 27 7.86 -3.75 3.11
C ALA A 27 8.39 -3.44 1.69
N ASP A 28 7.50 -3.26 0.70
CA ASP A 28 7.85 -2.92 -0.68
C ASP A 28 6.74 -2.08 -1.34
N PRO A 29 6.61 -0.78 -0.99
CA PRO A 29 5.49 0.06 -1.44
C PRO A 29 5.40 0.16 -2.96
N ASP A 30 6.52 0.45 -3.63
CA ASP A 30 6.55 0.63 -5.08
C ASP A 30 6.33 -0.69 -5.81
N GLY A 31 6.92 -1.79 -5.34
CA GLY A 31 6.76 -3.10 -5.96
C GLY A 31 5.32 -3.63 -5.84
N ARG A 32 4.70 -3.47 -4.66
CA ARG A 32 3.30 -3.88 -4.48
C ARG A 32 2.30 -2.98 -5.22
N ALA A 33 2.56 -1.68 -5.32
CA ALA A 33 1.76 -0.80 -6.16
C ALA A 33 1.80 -1.20 -7.65
N ALA A 34 2.98 -1.59 -8.16
CA ALA A 34 3.12 -2.10 -9.53
C ALA A 34 2.32 -3.40 -9.74
N VAL A 35 2.32 -4.32 -8.77
CA VAL A 35 1.51 -5.55 -8.82
C VAL A 35 0.02 -5.22 -8.86
N LEU A 36 -0.46 -4.32 -8.00
CA LEU A 36 -1.85 -3.89 -7.96
C LEU A 36 -2.28 -3.25 -9.30
N ASN A 37 -1.44 -2.43 -9.91
CA ASN A 37 -1.69 -1.83 -11.22
C ASN A 37 -1.79 -2.88 -12.33
N GLU A 38 -0.87 -3.85 -12.36
CA GLU A 38 -0.90 -4.94 -13.34
C GLU A 38 -2.14 -5.82 -13.20
N MET A 39 -2.55 -6.10 -11.96
CA MET A 39 -3.77 -6.85 -11.67
C MET A 39 -5.02 -6.07 -12.12
N ALA A 40 -5.06 -4.75 -11.93
CA ALA A 40 -6.16 -3.90 -12.41
C ALA A 40 -6.25 -3.91 -13.95
N TYR A 41 -5.13 -3.72 -14.64
CA TYR A 41 -5.10 -3.83 -16.10
C TYR A 41 -5.45 -5.24 -16.60
N ALA A 42 -5.02 -6.29 -15.89
CA ALA A 42 -5.39 -7.66 -16.24
C ALA A 42 -6.90 -7.92 -16.10
N ALA A 43 -7.52 -7.43 -15.03
CA ALA A 43 -8.97 -7.50 -14.82
C ALA A 43 -9.72 -6.75 -15.93
N ARG A 44 -9.27 -5.54 -16.31
CA ARG A 44 -9.85 -4.79 -17.43
C ARG A 44 -9.74 -5.53 -18.75
N ARG A 45 -8.57 -6.13 -19.05
CA ARG A 45 -8.37 -6.94 -20.27
C ARG A 45 -9.31 -8.15 -20.33
N ARG A 46 -9.67 -8.71 -19.18
CA ARG A 46 -10.66 -9.81 -19.06
C ARG A 46 -12.11 -9.33 -19.05
N LEU A 47 -12.33 -8.01 -19.08
CA LEU A 47 -13.64 -7.37 -18.95
C LEU A 47 -14.35 -7.72 -17.63
N GLU A 48 -13.57 -8.03 -16.58
CA GLU A 48 -14.09 -8.27 -15.22
C GLU A 48 -14.51 -6.97 -14.54
N VAL A 49 -13.94 -5.85 -14.99
CA VAL A 49 -14.16 -4.49 -14.47
C VAL A 49 -14.38 -3.51 -15.62
N ASP A 50 -15.14 -2.45 -15.37
CA ASP A 50 -15.32 -1.38 -16.34
C ASP A 50 -14.18 -0.35 -16.31
N GLU A 51 -14.32 0.75 -17.06
CA GLU A 51 -13.31 1.80 -17.09
C GLU A 51 -13.30 2.64 -15.81
N SER A 52 -14.45 2.84 -15.18
CA SER A 52 -14.56 3.55 -13.90
C SER A 52 -13.90 2.73 -12.80
N ASP A 53 -14.22 1.44 -12.74
CA ASP A 53 -13.63 0.50 -11.79
C ASP A 53 -12.09 0.43 -11.96
N LEU A 54 -11.59 0.45 -13.20
CA LEU A 54 -10.15 0.49 -13.46
C LEU A 54 -9.51 1.76 -12.87
N VAL A 55 -10.12 2.93 -13.08
CA VAL A 55 -9.61 4.19 -12.53
C VAL A 55 -9.58 4.12 -11.01
N ASP A 56 -10.66 3.68 -10.38
CA ASP A 56 -10.75 3.54 -8.92
C ASP A 56 -9.67 2.59 -8.38
N MET A 57 -9.43 1.44 -9.05
CA MET A 57 -8.38 0.51 -8.67
C MET A 57 -6.98 1.13 -8.74
N LEU A 58 -6.68 1.93 -9.77
CA LEU A 58 -5.39 2.59 -9.91
C LEU A 58 -5.20 3.70 -8.87
N GLU A 59 -6.26 4.46 -8.58
CA GLU A 59 -6.24 5.49 -7.54
C GLU A 59 -6.03 4.90 -6.15
N ILE A 60 -6.70 3.79 -5.84
CA ILE A 60 -6.51 3.08 -4.56
C ILE A 60 -5.10 2.49 -4.45
N ALA A 61 -4.55 1.93 -5.54
CA ALA A 61 -3.19 1.40 -5.55
C ALA A 61 -2.16 2.51 -5.26
N GLU A 62 -2.33 3.69 -5.83
CA GLU A 62 -1.46 4.84 -5.57
C GLU A 62 -1.65 5.38 -4.14
N ALA A 63 -2.88 5.46 -3.64
CA ALA A 63 -3.14 5.86 -2.26
C ALA A 63 -2.50 4.89 -1.25
N ALA A 64 -2.55 3.58 -1.52
CA ALA A 64 -1.90 2.56 -0.70
C ALA A 64 -0.37 2.71 -0.71
N ARG A 65 0.22 3.04 -1.87
CA ARG A 65 1.66 3.31 -2.00
C ARG A 65 2.08 4.51 -1.15
N LEU A 66 1.34 5.62 -1.24
CA LEU A 66 1.62 6.83 -0.48
C LEU A 66 1.48 6.62 1.03
N TRP A 67 0.45 5.89 1.46
CA TRP A 67 0.29 5.50 2.86
C TRP A 67 1.46 4.62 3.34
N ALA A 68 1.84 3.60 2.56
CA ALA A 68 2.92 2.69 2.95
C ALA A 68 4.29 3.40 3.05
N LEU A 69 4.54 4.40 2.20
CA LEU A 69 5.73 5.25 2.30
C LEU A 69 5.72 6.11 3.56
N ASP A 70 4.57 6.70 3.92
CA ASP A 70 4.41 7.48 5.15
C ASP A 70 4.62 6.60 6.40
N GLU A 71 4.08 5.37 6.41
CA GLU A 71 4.32 4.41 7.50
C GLU A 71 5.80 4.04 7.64
N PHE A 72 6.49 3.78 6.51
CA PHE A 72 7.92 3.47 6.52
C PHE A 72 8.78 4.63 7.07
N GLU A 73 8.47 5.86 6.66
CA GLU A 73 9.13 7.06 7.18
C GLU A 73 8.87 7.24 8.69
N SER A 74 7.64 6.99 9.13
CA SER A 74 7.28 7.07 10.55
C SER A 74 8.00 6.01 11.40
N GLU A 75 8.09 4.75 10.94
CA GLU A 75 8.83 3.69 11.65
C GLU A 75 10.32 4.02 11.79
N MET A 76 10.92 4.67 10.78
CA MET A 76 12.30 5.13 10.82
C MET A 76 12.48 6.27 11.83
N GLU A 77 11.54 7.22 11.87
CA GLU A 77 11.55 8.34 12.82
C GLU A 77 11.40 7.86 14.27
N TRP A 78 10.50 6.91 14.54
CA TRP A 78 10.32 6.33 15.89
C TRP A 78 11.55 5.56 16.37
N ASN A 79 12.24 4.84 15.49
CA ASN A 79 13.49 4.15 15.81
C ASN A 79 14.65 5.13 16.07
N GLU A 80 14.62 6.32 15.48
CA GLU A 80 15.62 7.36 15.71
C GLU A 80 15.35 8.17 16.98
N VAL A 81 14.08 8.44 17.30
CA VAL A 81 13.64 9.11 18.54
C VAL A 81 13.78 8.21 19.78
N GLY A 82 13.68 6.89 19.61
CA GLY A 82 13.88 5.89 20.67
C GLY A 82 15.35 5.63 21.05
N ARG A 83 16.32 6.11 20.26
CA ARG A 83 17.75 6.00 20.58
C ARG A 83 18.12 7.02 21.66
N THR A 84 18.15 6.60 22.91
CA THR A 84 18.60 7.47 24.00
C THR A 84 20.08 7.88 23.79
N PRO A 85 20.48 9.11 24.16
CA PRO A 85 21.87 9.57 24.00
C PRO A 85 22.93 8.66 24.65
N GLU A 86 22.54 7.89 25.68
CA GLU A 86 23.44 7.05 26.48
C GLU A 86 24.08 5.88 25.68
N GLU A 87 23.41 5.38 24.64
CA GLU A 87 23.96 4.31 23.79
C GLU A 87 25.04 4.80 22.81
N SER A 88 25.10 6.11 22.55
CA SER A 88 26.09 6.71 21.64
C SER A 88 27.46 6.91 22.28
N GLU A 89 27.51 7.12 23.61
CA GLU A 89 28.76 7.37 24.34
C GLU A 89 29.54 6.09 24.66
N ASN A 90 28.84 4.94 24.79
CA ASN A 90 29.47 3.67 25.16
C ASN A 90 30.20 2.97 23.99
N ARG A 91 30.09 3.48 22.75
CA ARG A 91 30.78 2.95 21.56
C ARG A 91 32.21 3.48 21.38
N PHE A 92 32.57 4.57 22.07
CA PHE A 92 33.91 5.17 21.98
C PHE A 92 34.88 4.70 23.08
N GLN A 93 34.46 3.76 23.94
CA GLN A 93 35.25 3.27 25.09
C GLN A 93 35.66 1.78 25.02
N ASN A 94 35.54 1.10 23.87
CA ASN A 94 36.04 -0.28 23.71
C ASN A 94 37.01 -0.41 22.53
#